data_AF-X6P567-F1
#
_entry.id   AF-X6P567-F1
#
_cell.length_a   1.000
_cell.length_b   1.000
_cell.length_c   1.000
_cell.angle_alpha   90.00
_cell.angle_beta   90.00
_cell.angle_gamma   90.00
#
_symmetry.space_group_name_H-M   'P 1'
#
loop_
_entity.id
_entity.type
_entity.pdbx_description
1 polymer ?
#
loop_
_entity_poly.entity_id
_entity_poly.type
_entity_poly.pdbx_seq_one_letter_code
_entity_poly.pdbx_strand_id
1 'polypeptide(L)'
;MLSNGKWKEYEILFDYEYRRIVLLDKNKVGKSKKIKLKTLHVGNSKKSSFEFNIVLTFIYKQEFNSFQIILNESGTAHKEPFNPYSMTLKQGLEHLKHQLQIRQESLYGEDEFIKLECNFNNFKPQILLDINEDVLLNDIYRHFPHYPNIQVYWECIVYPCIERTDIPKSSPSKDISSNQKPKFNPLLYECDIHKLKTIQDTMFSIKDTSNNQWKSLLHEVIKNEHLTDLVTIQYLTKKEEKQLHETIKQKINYNEKNVNELKLNKNILTILNEVKTLYRDDIHKQMGYPLQLIHICAILLYCGRSCNVQFSRDQIQFQHSKWSNLDWYLQQAIRILHNHERREEESIELYCGLKEVRLKNIKEIKFGFFISHVSTSDDFEVAKIYRSDQGCILHFHPSMRRANMIYSCDVSWISPFKHEREILFSRSHAIQFYNTNTKEEAGWNAKIEKENKNTQMILLTWTRYDQFIQQTMSISKRWNNPIDLNLIYIVLTNAQGDIDRTMEILPFIEEWRNETENKMKYEEKKKEFMEKRCCNHHINLAIKEIEIFTEKDNKRRIFDDTFFLIFHKQVSLFECDRFLFFDIIIFFFYLIVFFQMKLANDSNLCFICESIRMKKASFWFSN
;
A
#
# COMPACT_ATOMS: atom_id res chain seq x y z
N MET A 1 -36.85 -38.85 3.69
CA MET A 1 -35.60 -38.14 4.07
C MET A 1 -35.80 -36.63 4.04
N LEU A 2 -36.22 -36.05 2.91
CA LEU A 2 -36.72 -34.67 2.90
C LEU A 2 -38.01 -34.55 3.74
N SER A 3 -38.99 -35.43 3.44
CA SER A 3 -40.31 -35.51 4.08
C SER A 3 -40.34 -35.71 5.60
N ASN A 4 -39.25 -36.17 6.23
CA ASN A 4 -39.19 -36.43 7.67
C ASN A 4 -38.12 -35.56 8.37
N GLY A 5 -37.78 -34.39 7.81
CA GLY A 5 -36.96 -33.35 8.45
C GLY A 5 -35.47 -33.66 8.63
N LYS A 6 -35.07 -34.94 8.65
CA LYS A 6 -33.71 -35.41 8.97
C LYS A 6 -32.59 -34.87 8.07
N TRP A 7 -32.91 -34.27 6.93
CA TRP A 7 -31.94 -33.55 6.10
C TRP A 7 -31.25 -32.40 6.85
N LYS A 8 -31.90 -31.79 7.85
CA LYS A 8 -31.33 -30.76 8.72
C LYS A 8 -30.13 -31.24 9.57
N GLU A 9 -29.93 -32.55 9.70
CA GLU A 9 -28.82 -33.17 10.44
C GLU A 9 -27.52 -33.25 9.61
N TYR A 10 -27.55 -32.85 8.33
CA TYR A 10 -26.46 -33.04 7.37
C TYR A 10 -25.96 -31.68 6.83
N GLU A 11 -24.65 -31.56 6.60
CA GLU A 11 -24.14 -30.53 5.68
C GLU A 11 -24.52 -30.94 4.24
N ILE A 12 -24.97 -29.96 3.45
CA ILE A 12 -25.45 -30.18 2.08
C ILE A 12 -24.52 -29.45 1.13
N LEU A 13 -23.71 -30.21 0.38
CA LEU A 13 -22.86 -29.70 -0.69
C LEU A 13 -23.51 -30.02 -2.03
N PHE A 14 -23.62 -29.03 -2.93
CA PHE A 14 -23.99 -29.30 -4.32
C PHE A 14 -22.73 -29.50 -5.17
N ASP A 15 -22.56 -30.71 -5.67
CA ASP A 15 -21.50 -31.08 -6.59
C ASP A 15 -22.00 -30.87 -8.02
N TYR A 16 -21.57 -29.76 -8.61
CA TYR A 16 -22.00 -29.29 -9.93
C TYR A 16 -21.52 -30.23 -11.04
N GLU A 17 -20.28 -30.72 -10.97
CA GLU A 17 -19.64 -31.59 -11.97
C GLU A 17 -20.36 -32.93 -12.06
N TYR A 18 -20.59 -33.60 -10.93
CA TYR A 18 -21.23 -34.91 -10.88
C TYR A 18 -22.77 -34.82 -10.74
N ARG A 19 -23.35 -33.62 -10.88
CA ARG A 19 -24.80 -33.33 -10.83
C ARG A 19 -25.49 -34.02 -9.63
N ARG A 20 -24.90 -33.87 -8.44
CA ARG A 20 -25.37 -34.56 -7.22
C ARG A 20 -25.38 -33.65 -6.00
N ILE A 21 -26.35 -33.89 -5.13
CA ILE A 21 -26.37 -33.36 -3.78
C ILE A 21 -25.63 -34.36 -2.88
N VAL A 22 -24.57 -33.90 -2.22
CA VAL A 22 -23.77 -34.67 -1.26
C VAL A 22 -24.18 -34.27 0.15
N LEU A 23 -24.40 -35.26 0.99
CA LEU A 23 -24.91 -35.11 2.35
C LEU A 23 -23.88 -35.68 3.34
N LEU A 24 -23.38 -34.82 4.23
CA LEU A 24 -22.34 -35.14 5.20
C LEU A 24 -22.94 -35.18 6.61
N ASP A 25 -22.91 -36.35 7.26
CA ASP A 25 -23.42 -36.59 8.61
C ASP A 25 -22.53 -35.93 9.67
N LYS A 26 -22.83 -34.67 10.03
CA LYS A 26 -22.01 -33.85 10.97
C LYS A 26 -21.75 -34.57 12.30
N ASN A 27 -22.76 -35.30 12.78
CA ASN A 27 -22.75 -36.00 14.06
C ASN A 27 -21.74 -37.17 14.14
N LYS A 28 -21.06 -37.53 13.03
CA LYS A 28 -20.08 -38.64 12.98
C LYS A 28 -18.65 -38.22 12.68
N VAL A 29 -18.40 -36.95 12.36
CA VAL A 29 -17.07 -36.44 11.97
C VAL A 29 -16.00 -36.69 13.05
N GLY A 30 -16.37 -36.62 14.33
CA GLY A 30 -15.45 -36.85 15.46
C GLY A 30 -15.37 -38.28 16.00
N LYS A 31 -16.13 -39.27 15.49
CA LYS A 31 -16.26 -40.60 16.12
C LYS A 31 -15.96 -41.81 15.23
N SER A 32 -15.62 -41.63 13.96
CA SER A 32 -15.14 -42.73 13.10
C SER A 32 -14.29 -42.24 11.94
N LYS A 33 -13.19 -42.94 11.61
CA LYS A 33 -12.25 -42.65 10.50
C LYS A 33 -12.86 -42.72 9.07
N LYS A 34 -14.19 -42.80 8.92
CA LYS A 34 -14.86 -42.92 7.62
C LYS A 34 -16.19 -42.17 7.62
N ILE A 35 -16.20 -40.98 7.02
CA ILE A 35 -17.40 -40.13 6.92
C ILE A 35 -18.47 -40.88 6.10
N LYS A 36 -19.68 -41.02 6.65
CA LYS A 36 -20.82 -41.60 5.92
C LYS A 36 -21.45 -40.56 4.99
N LEU A 37 -20.81 -40.40 3.83
CA LEU A 37 -21.37 -39.72 2.67
C LEU A 37 -22.67 -40.40 2.21
N LYS A 38 -23.69 -39.60 1.90
CA LYS A 38 -24.84 -40.03 1.07
C LYS A 38 -24.91 -39.10 -0.14
N THR A 39 -25.12 -39.65 -1.32
CA THR A 39 -25.20 -38.88 -2.58
C THR A 39 -26.55 -39.10 -3.23
N LEU A 40 -27.23 -38.01 -3.58
CA LEU A 40 -28.45 -38.00 -4.39
C LEU A 40 -28.11 -37.37 -5.74
N HIS A 41 -28.13 -38.15 -6.82
CA HIS A 41 -28.05 -37.57 -8.17
C HIS A 41 -29.34 -36.79 -8.47
N VAL A 42 -29.17 -35.58 -9.03
CA VAL A 42 -30.25 -34.64 -9.36
C VAL A 42 -30.14 -34.16 -10.82
N GLY A 43 -29.48 -34.95 -11.66
CA GLY A 43 -29.39 -34.75 -13.10
C GLY A 43 -28.27 -35.59 -13.73
N ASN A 44 -28.29 -35.70 -15.04
CA ASN A 44 -27.25 -36.38 -15.82
C ASN A 44 -26.03 -35.47 -16.08
N SER A 45 -24.85 -35.84 -15.55
CA SER A 45 -23.60 -35.07 -15.74
C SER A 45 -23.08 -35.02 -17.18
N LYS A 46 -23.62 -35.83 -18.09
CA LYS A 46 -23.32 -35.79 -19.53
C LYS A 46 -24.22 -34.83 -20.32
N LYS A 47 -25.15 -34.12 -19.68
CA LYS A 47 -26.03 -33.12 -20.30
C LYS A 47 -25.70 -31.72 -19.79
N SER A 48 -25.73 -30.74 -20.70
CA SER A 48 -25.53 -29.32 -20.39
C SER A 48 -26.75 -28.71 -19.69
N SER A 49 -27.96 -29.11 -20.09
CA SER A 49 -29.22 -28.71 -19.44
C SER A 49 -29.53 -29.52 -18.19
N PHE A 50 -30.20 -28.90 -17.22
CA PHE A 50 -30.76 -29.59 -16.06
C PHE A 50 -32.08 -30.28 -16.43
N GLU A 51 -32.29 -31.50 -15.93
CA GLU A 51 -33.51 -32.29 -16.16
C GLU A 51 -34.66 -31.89 -15.20
N PHE A 52 -34.39 -30.95 -14.30
CA PHE A 52 -35.36 -30.28 -13.43
C PHE A 52 -35.18 -28.77 -13.57
N ASN A 53 -36.24 -28.00 -13.38
CA ASN A 53 -36.11 -26.56 -13.10
C ASN A 53 -35.50 -26.37 -11.71
N ILE A 54 -34.17 -26.54 -11.61
CA ILE A 54 -33.41 -26.09 -10.45
C ILE A 54 -33.40 -24.57 -10.51
N VAL A 55 -34.45 -23.97 -9.94
CA VAL A 55 -34.41 -22.58 -9.52
C VAL A 55 -33.38 -22.53 -8.39
N LEU A 56 -32.11 -22.36 -8.76
CA LEU A 56 -31.10 -21.76 -7.91
C LEU A 56 -31.50 -20.31 -7.71
N THR A 57 -32.58 -20.12 -6.94
CA THR A 57 -32.70 -18.95 -6.11
C THR A 57 -31.42 -18.94 -5.31
N PHE A 58 -30.52 -18.02 -5.63
CA PHE A 58 -29.76 -17.37 -4.58
C PHE A 58 -30.79 -16.72 -3.67
N ILE A 59 -31.33 -17.55 -2.77
CA ILE A 59 -31.48 -17.17 -1.39
C ILE A 59 -30.05 -16.79 -0.97
N TYR A 60 -29.66 -15.55 -1.30
CA TYR A 60 -29.11 -14.67 -0.29
C TYR A 60 -29.78 -15.08 1.00
N LYS A 61 -29.01 -15.56 1.97
CA LYS A 61 -29.57 -15.72 3.31
C LYS A 61 -30.18 -14.36 3.62
N GLN A 62 -31.51 -14.24 3.61
CA GLN A 62 -32.17 -13.32 4.53
C GLN A 62 -31.64 -13.78 5.86
N GLU A 63 -30.75 -12.96 6.41
CA GLU A 63 -29.70 -13.44 7.31
C GLU A 63 -30.39 -13.99 8.56
N PHE A 64 -30.52 -15.32 8.62
CA PHE A 64 -31.36 -15.95 9.65
C PHE A 64 -30.79 -15.74 11.07
N ASN A 65 -29.54 -15.27 11.14
CA ASN A 65 -29.06 -14.38 12.17
C ASN A 65 -28.61 -13.07 11.49
N SER A 66 -29.38 -12.01 11.65
CA SER A 66 -29.22 -10.68 11.02
C SER A 66 -28.27 -9.77 11.81
N PHE A 67 -27.33 -10.40 12.50
CA PHE A 67 -26.28 -9.77 13.30
C PHE A 67 -25.09 -9.48 12.39
N GLN A 68 -25.16 -8.34 11.69
CA GLN A 68 -24.08 -7.87 10.82
C GLN A 68 -23.07 -7.09 11.65
N ILE A 69 -21.81 -7.53 11.64
CA ILE A 69 -20.71 -6.71 12.13
C ILE A 69 -20.23 -5.81 11.00
N ILE A 70 -20.19 -4.51 11.27
CA ILE A 70 -19.63 -3.50 10.38
C ILE A 70 -18.26 -3.12 10.93
N LEU A 71 -17.22 -3.65 10.29
CA LEU A 71 -15.83 -3.25 10.54
C LEU A 71 -15.53 -2.00 9.69
N ASN A 72 -15.00 -0.97 10.31
CA ASN A 72 -14.52 0.24 9.63
C ASN A 72 -12.99 0.15 9.44
N GLU A 73 -12.53 -0.29 8.27
CA GLU A 73 -11.10 -0.41 7.93
C GLU A 73 -10.75 0.71 6.94
N SER A 74 -9.92 1.68 7.36
CA SER A 74 -9.44 2.81 6.53
C SER A 74 -10.56 3.52 5.75
N GLY A 75 -11.65 3.84 6.43
CA GLY A 75 -12.85 4.48 5.86
C GLY A 75 -13.76 3.56 5.04
N THR A 76 -13.38 2.29 4.82
CA THR A 76 -14.18 1.29 4.12
C THR A 76 -14.97 0.44 5.11
N ALA A 77 -16.29 0.52 5.04
CA ALA A 77 -17.21 -0.23 5.90
C ALA A 77 -17.44 -1.65 5.35
N HIS A 78 -16.71 -2.63 5.88
CA HIS A 78 -16.86 -4.04 5.55
C HIS A 78 -17.94 -4.70 6.43
N LYS A 79 -18.75 -5.59 5.85
CA LYS A 79 -19.83 -6.28 6.57
C LYS A 79 -19.58 -7.78 6.65
N GLU A 80 -19.54 -8.32 7.87
CA GLU A 80 -19.39 -9.75 8.13
C GLU A 80 -20.58 -10.30 8.96
N PRO A 81 -21.28 -11.36 8.50
CA PRO A 81 -22.50 -11.86 9.15
C PRO A 81 -22.20 -12.95 10.19
N PHE A 82 -22.37 -12.65 11.48
CA PHE A 82 -22.04 -13.57 12.58
C PHE A 82 -23.27 -14.27 13.16
N ASN A 83 -23.07 -15.40 13.86
CA ASN A 83 -24.13 -16.08 14.61
C ASN A 83 -23.98 -15.79 16.12
N PRO A 84 -24.75 -14.84 16.70
CA PRO A 84 -24.52 -14.41 18.07
C PRO A 84 -24.84 -15.50 19.10
N TYR A 85 -25.67 -16.48 18.75
CA TYR A 85 -26.05 -17.61 19.61
C TYR A 85 -24.99 -18.71 19.70
N SER A 86 -23.94 -18.69 18.87
CA SER A 86 -22.91 -19.75 18.85
C SER A 86 -21.47 -19.23 18.69
N MET A 87 -21.25 -17.94 18.96
CA MET A 87 -19.96 -17.28 18.76
C MET A 87 -19.70 -16.37 19.94
N THR A 88 -18.53 -16.50 20.56
CA THR A 88 -18.07 -15.58 21.62
C THR A 88 -17.50 -14.30 21.01
N LEU A 89 -17.34 -13.25 21.83
CA LEU A 89 -16.65 -12.02 21.39
C LEU A 89 -15.26 -12.36 20.83
N LYS A 90 -14.49 -13.18 21.55
CA LYS A 90 -13.18 -13.70 21.14
C LYS A 90 -13.21 -14.41 19.79
N GLN A 91 -14.12 -15.37 19.60
CA GLN A 91 -14.26 -16.09 18.33
C GLN A 91 -14.63 -15.16 17.17
N GLY A 92 -15.41 -14.11 17.45
CA GLY A 92 -15.71 -13.07 16.48
C GLY A 92 -14.49 -12.23 16.11
N LEU A 93 -13.66 -11.85 17.09
CA LEU A 93 -12.42 -11.11 16.89
C LEU A 93 -11.37 -11.94 16.13
N GLU A 94 -11.20 -13.21 16.50
CA GLU A 94 -10.37 -14.18 15.79
C GLU A 94 -10.85 -14.37 14.34
N HIS A 95 -12.16 -14.42 14.11
CA HIS A 95 -12.73 -14.49 12.75
C HIS A 95 -12.48 -13.23 11.94
N LEU A 96 -12.68 -12.03 12.50
CA LEU A 96 -12.35 -10.77 11.81
C LEU A 96 -10.86 -10.70 11.46
N LYS A 97 -9.97 -11.04 12.40
CA LYS A 97 -8.52 -11.09 12.14
C LYS A 97 -8.19 -12.03 10.98
N HIS A 98 -8.80 -13.22 10.93
CA HIS A 98 -8.61 -14.17 9.84
C HIS A 98 -9.14 -13.67 8.49
N GLN A 99 -10.32 -13.03 8.46
CA GLN A 99 -10.85 -12.43 7.22
C GLN A 99 -9.99 -11.26 6.73
N LEU A 100 -9.46 -10.46 7.67
CA LEU A 100 -8.52 -9.39 7.37
C LEU A 100 -7.19 -9.92 6.82
N GLN A 101 -6.67 -11.00 7.41
CA GLN A 101 -5.42 -11.61 6.94
C GLN A 101 -5.55 -12.08 5.49
N ILE A 102 -6.62 -12.82 5.17
CA ILE A 102 -6.93 -13.23 3.78
C ILE A 102 -7.05 -12.03 2.81
N ARG A 103 -7.50 -10.86 3.28
CA ARG A 103 -7.56 -9.64 2.46
C ARG A 103 -6.17 -9.01 2.26
N GLN A 104 -5.35 -8.93 3.29
CA GLN A 104 -3.98 -8.39 3.18
C GLN A 104 -3.09 -9.32 2.34
N GLU A 105 -3.16 -10.64 2.57
CA GLU A 105 -2.58 -11.70 1.71
C GLU A 105 -2.99 -11.53 0.23
N SER A 106 -4.26 -11.22 -0.03
CA SER A 106 -4.82 -11.04 -1.39
C SER A 106 -4.46 -9.70 -2.04
N LEU A 107 -4.37 -8.62 -1.27
CA LEU A 107 -4.11 -7.26 -1.76
C LEU A 107 -2.62 -6.93 -1.93
N TYR A 108 -1.77 -7.48 -1.06
CA TYR A 108 -0.35 -7.14 -0.96
C TYR A 108 0.56 -8.36 -1.10
N GLY A 109 0.10 -9.56 -0.73
CA GLY A 109 0.92 -10.78 -0.70
C GLY A 109 1.58 -11.06 0.66
N GLU A 110 1.13 -10.38 1.70
CA GLU A 110 1.68 -10.46 3.06
C GLU A 110 1.11 -11.68 3.82
N ASP A 111 1.91 -12.73 4.00
CA ASP A 111 1.62 -13.89 4.90
C ASP A 111 1.73 -13.52 6.41
N GLU A 112 1.90 -12.23 6.74
CA GLU A 112 2.33 -11.76 8.07
C GLU A 112 1.20 -11.58 9.11
N PHE A 113 1.58 -11.59 10.39
CA PHE A 113 0.63 -11.50 11.49
C PHE A 113 0.02 -10.09 11.64
N ILE A 114 -1.22 -9.94 11.21
CA ILE A 114 -2.06 -8.80 11.62
C ILE A 114 -2.20 -8.78 13.15
N LYS A 115 -1.85 -7.66 13.80
CA LYS A 115 -2.34 -7.33 15.14
C LYS A 115 -3.65 -6.55 14.99
N LEU A 116 -4.75 -7.21 15.32
CA LEU A 116 -6.06 -6.57 15.46
C LEU A 116 -6.15 -5.94 16.86
N GLU A 117 -6.46 -4.66 16.95
CA GLU A 117 -6.64 -3.95 18.22
C GLU A 117 -7.99 -3.23 18.25
N CYS A 118 -8.92 -3.73 19.05
CA CYS A 118 -10.31 -3.25 19.06
C CYS A 118 -10.57 -2.28 20.20
N ASN A 119 -11.06 -1.09 19.87
CA ASN A 119 -11.41 -0.08 20.85
C ASN A 119 -12.89 -0.25 21.27
N PHE A 120 -13.14 -1.11 22.26
CA PHE A 120 -14.49 -1.45 22.72
C PHE A 120 -15.36 -0.24 23.12
N ASN A 121 -14.76 0.88 23.54
CA ASN A 121 -15.49 2.14 23.80
C ASN A 121 -16.17 2.73 22.56
N ASN A 122 -15.63 2.47 21.37
CA ASN A 122 -16.12 3.02 20.11
C ASN A 122 -17.10 2.07 19.39
N PHE A 123 -17.31 0.86 19.93
CA PHE A 123 -18.29 -0.09 19.42
C PHE A 123 -19.70 0.50 19.51
N LYS A 124 -20.58 0.19 18.53
CA LYS A 124 -21.96 0.71 18.49
C LYS A 124 -22.94 -0.44 18.22
N PRO A 125 -23.84 -0.78 19.17
CA PRO A 125 -23.94 -0.21 20.51
C PRO A 125 -22.70 -0.51 21.37
N GLN A 126 -22.42 0.38 22.33
CA GLN A 126 -21.25 0.28 23.20
C GLN A 126 -21.35 -0.93 24.13
N ILE A 127 -20.23 -1.60 24.34
CA ILE A 127 -20.11 -2.71 25.29
C ILE A 127 -19.29 -2.28 26.50
N LEU A 128 -19.45 -2.96 27.64
CA LEU A 128 -18.65 -2.69 28.84
C LEU A 128 -17.20 -3.14 28.62
N LEU A 129 -16.24 -2.35 29.12
CA LEU A 129 -14.80 -2.61 28.92
C LEU A 129 -14.34 -3.93 29.56
N ASP A 130 -14.88 -4.29 30.71
CA ASP A 130 -14.47 -5.47 31.50
C ASP A 130 -15.22 -6.75 31.09
N ILE A 131 -15.73 -6.84 29.86
CA ILE A 131 -16.37 -8.05 29.35
C ILE A 131 -15.31 -9.09 29.04
N ASN A 132 -15.42 -10.26 29.69
CA ASN A 132 -14.67 -11.45 29.31
C ASN A 132 -14.99 -11.83 27.85
N GLU A 133 -13.96 -11.91 27.01
CA GLU A 133 -14.11 -12.18 25.58
C GLU A 133 -14.72 -13.57 25.28
N ASP A 134 -14.65 -14.52 26.22
CA ASP A 134 -15.28 -15.84 26.09
C ASP A 134 -16.83 -15.81 26.29
N VAL A 135 -17.43 -14.64 26.54
CA VAL A 135 -18.90 -14.46 26.59
C VAL A 135 -19.50 -14.50 25.18
N LEU A 136 -20.65 -15.17 25.04
CA LEU A 136 -21.42 -15.21 23.79
C LEU A 136 -21.87 -13.82 23.37
N LEU A 137 -21.78 -13.51 22.06
CA LEU A 137 -22.31 -12.28 21.47
C LEU A 137 -23.80 -12.10 21.78
N ASN A 138 -24.58 -13.19 21.88
CA ASN A 138 -25.95 -13.14 22.37
C ASN A 138 -26.06 -12.46 23.75
N ASP A 139 -25.22 -12.83 24.71
CA ASP A 139 -25.38 -12.36 26.08
C ASP A 139 -24.90 -10.92 26.27
N ILE A 140 -24.02 -10.45 25.39
CA ILE A 140 -23.62 -9.04 25.24
C ILE A 140 -24.76 -8.23 24.60
N TYR A 141 -25.33 -8.68 23.46
CA TYR A 141 -26.18 -7.84 22.61
C TYR A 141 -27.69 -8.06 22.72
N ARG A 142 -28.17 -9.13 23.39
CA ARG A 142 -29.62 -9.47 23.55
C ARG A 142 -30.48 -8.38 24.19
N HIS A 143 -29.87 -7.42 24.87
CA HIS A 143 -30.57 -6.34 25.58
C HIS A 143 -30.79 -5.09 24.72
N PHE A 144 -30.21 -5.02 23.52
CA PHE A 144 -30.41 -3.88 22.62
C PHE A 144 -31.66 -4.06 21.73
N PRO A 145 -32.34 -2.96 21.36
CA PRO A 145 -33.48 -3.00 20.45
C PRO A 145 -33.19 -3.74 19.15
N HIS A 146 -34.21 -4.42 18.62
CA HIS A 146 -34.22 -5.18 17.36
C HIS A 146 -33.35 -6.46 17.30
N TYR A 147 -32.51 -6.76 18.31
CA TYR A 147 -31.73 -8.00 18.38
C TYR A 147 -32.59 -9.26 18.08
N PRO A 148 -32.11 -10.23 17.27
CA PRO A 148 -30.79 -10.33 16.64
C PRO A 148 -30.61 -9.49 15.37
N ASN A 149 -31.64 -8.77 14.93
CA ASN A 149 -31.64 -7.89 13.74
C ASN A 149 -30.97 -6.54 14.04
N ILE A 150 -29.71 -6.56 14.48
CA ILE A 150 -28.94 -5.38 14.84
C ILE A 150 -27.64 -5.32 14.03
N GLN A 151 -27.38 -4.17 13.42
CA GLN A 151 -26.07 -3.84 12.88
C GLN A 151 -25.19 -3.36 14.01
N VAL A 152 -24.09 -4.07 14.26
CA VAL A 152 -23.11 -3.74 15.29
C VAL A 152 -21.85 -3.23 14.61
N TYR A 153 -21.40 -2.04 14.97
CA TYR A 153 -20.17 -1.45 14.43
C TYR A 153 -19.03 -1.79 15.37
N TRP A 154 -17.99 -2.45 14.88
CA TRP A 154 -16.75 -2.72 15.62
C TRP A 154 -15.64 -1.86 15.02
N GLU A 155 -15.10 -0.96 15.82
CA GLU A 155 -13.94 -0.16 15.43
C GLU A 155 -12.68 -0.85 15.94
N CYS A 156 -12.01 -1.54 15.02
CA CYS A 156 -10.78 -2.26 15.26
C CYS A 156 -9.70 -1.75 14.31
N ILE A 157 -8.58 -1.34 14.88
CA ILE A 157 -7.39 -0.90 14.14
C ILE A 157 -6.62 -2.14 13.72
N VAL A 158 -6.16 -2.14 12.47
CA VAL A 158 -5.50 -3.27 11.81
C VAL A 158 -4.03 -2.88 11.61
N TYR A 159 -3.14 -3.41 12.45
CA TYR A 159 -1.71 -3.16 12.32
C TYR A 159 -1.04 -4.34 11.59
N PRO A 160 -0.51 -4.16 10.36
CA PRO A 160 0.39 -5.14 9.76
C PRO A 160 1.71 -5.13 10.55
N CYS A 161 2.07 -6.25 11.18
CA CYS A 161 3.29 -6.36 11.98
C CYS A 161 4.45 -6.85 11.10
N ILE A 162 4.90 -5.99 10.19
CA ILE A 162 6.00 -6.29 9.27
C ILE A 162 7.32 -6.38 10.05
N GLU A 163 7.99 -7.53 10.04
CA GLU A 163 9.36 -7.64 10.60
C GLU A 163 10.40 -7.13 9.59
N ARG A 164 10.67 -5.80 9.61
CA ARG A 164 11.73 -5.23 8.78
C ARG A 164 13.11 -5.74 9.20
N THR A 165 13.76 -6.45 8.28
CA THR A 165 15.18 -6.84 8.37
C THR A 165 16.10 -5.82 7.70
N ASP A 166 17.36 -5.77 8.15
CA ASP A 166 18.44 -5.12 7.39
C ASP A 166 18.79 -5.92 6.14
N ILE A 167 18.61 -5.32 4.97
CA ILE A 167 18.97 -5.92 3.69
C ILE A 167 20.51 -5.93 3.55
N PRO A 168 21.17 -7.09 3.43
CA PRO A 168 22.61 -7.16 3.21
C PRO A 168 23.00 -6.48 1.90
N LYS A 169 23.89 -5.48 1.99
CA LYS A 169 24.41 -4.78 0.81
C LYS A 169 25.15 -5.79 -0.09
N SER A 170 24.71 -5.87 -1.34
CA SER A 170 25.21 -6.84 -2.32
C SER A 170 26.69 -6.61 -2.64
N SER A 171 27.45 -7.69 -2.81
CA SER A 171 28.87 -7.60 -3.17
C SER A 171 29.04 -7.31 -4.67
N PRO A 172 30.02 -6.47 -5.06
CA PRO A 172 30.21 -6.09 -6.46
C PRO A 172 30.58 -7.29 -7.33
N SER A 173 29.87 -7.44 -8.45
CA SER A 173 30.05 -8.52 -9.43
C SER A 173 30.67 -7.99 -10.72
N LYS A 174 31.42 -8.84 -11.45
CA LYS A 174 32.02 -8.49 -12.75
C LYS A 174 31.02 -7.95 -13.78
N ASP A 175 31.51 -7.03 -14.60
CA ASP A 175 30.72 -6.23 -15.54
C ASP A 175 30.07 -7.05 -16.66
N ILE A 176 28.91 -6.58 -17.09
CA ILE A 176 28.27 -6.97 -18.35
C ILE A 176 28.01 -5.68 -19.13
N SER A 177 28.32 -5.66 -20.43
CA SER A 177 28.14 -4.49 -21.28
C SER A 177 26.69 -4.00 -21.28
N SER A 178 26.43 -2.85 -20.67
CA SER A 178 25.13 -2.18 -20.71
C SER A 178 24.74 -1.82 -22.15
N ASN A 179 23.45 -1.97 -22.46
CA ASN A 179 22.88 -1.55 -23.75
C ASN A 179 22.53 -0.06 -23.73
N GLN A 180 22.78 0.65 -24.84
CA GLN A 180 22.50 2.09 -24.91
C GLN A 180 21.02 2.41 -24.67
N LYS A 181 20.70 3.00 -23.51
CA LYS A 181 19.36 3.53 -23.22
C LYS A 181 18.97 4.61 -24.25
N PRO A 182 17.70 4.68 -24.68
CA PRO A 182 17.24 5.68 -25.65
C PRO A 182 17.20 7.08 -25.02
N LYS A 183 16.97 8.10 -25.86
CA LYS A 183 16.55 9.42 -25.38
C LYS A 183 15.24 9.28 -24.58
N PHE A 184 15.29 9.64 -23.30
CA PHE A 184 14.26 9.36 -22.30
C PHE A 184 14.16 10.54 -21.33
N ASN A 185 12.97 11.14 -21.20
CA ASN A 185 12.68 12.23 -20.26
C ASN A 185 11.50 11.83 -19.36
N PRO A 186 11.73 11.36 -18.12
CA PRO A 186 10.67 10.86 -17.23
C PRO A 186 9.84 11.96 -16.54
N LEU A 187 10.16 13.22 -16.80
CA LEU A 187 9.61 14.38 -16.08
C LEU A 187 8.27 14.80 -16.71
N LEU A 188 7.18 14.72 -15.94
CA LEU A 188 5.86 15.21 -16.33
C LEU A 188 5.77 16.74 -16.13
N TYR A 189 5.20 17.45 -17.11
CA TYR A 189 4.90 18.87 -16.99
C TYR A 189 3.52 19.10 -16.35
N GLU A 190 3.32 20.24 -15.67
CA GLU A 190 2.05 20.54 -14.98
C GLU A 190 0.85 20.58 -15.93
N CYS A 191 1.07 20.95 -17.20
CA CYS A 191 0.05 20.91 -18.25
C CYS A 191 -0.40 19.49 -18.64
N ASP A 192 0.41 18.46 -18.38
CA ASP A 192 0.14 17.07 -18.80
C ASP A 192 -0.59 16.23 -17.73
N ILE A 193 -0.76 16.74 -16.51
CA ILE A 193 -1.41 16.04 -15.38
C ILE A 193 -2.79 15.48 -15.77
N HIS A 194 -3.56 16.22 -16.57
CA HIS A 194 -4.88 15.77 -17.04
C HIS A 194 -4.82 14.49 -17.90
N LYS A 195 -3.75 14.29 -18.68
CA LYS A 195 -3.55 13.09 -19.52
C LYS A 195 -3.29 11.87 -18.63
N LEU A 196 -2.42 12.02 -17.63
CA LEU A 196 -2.09 10.94 -16.69
C LEU A 196 -3.31 10.53 -15.86
N LYS A 197 -4.19 11.48 -15.51
CA LYS A 197 -5.53 11.17 -14.98
C LYS A 197 -6.36 10.33 -15.95
N THR A 198 -6.56 10.77 -17.20
CA THR A 198 -7.37 10.02 -18.20
C THR A 198 -6.82 8.62 -18.45
N ILE A 199 -5.50 8.45 -18.49
CA ILE A 199 -4.84 7.13 -18.52
C ILE A 199 -5.28 6.28 -17.34
N GLN A 200 -5.16 6.78 -16.12
CA GLN A 200 -5.39 5.98 -14.93
C GLN A 200 -6.87 5.64 -14.72
N ASP A 201 -7.77 6.59 -15.01
CA ASP A 201 -9.22 6.35 -15.05
C ASP A 201 -9.55 5.25 -16.09
N THR A 202 -8.83 5.22 -17.21
CA THR A 202 -8.94 4.14 -18.23
C THR A 202 -8.36 2.82 -17.71
N MET A 203 -7.18 2.80 -17.09
CA MET A 203 -6.53 1.59 -16.57
C MET A 203 -7.41 0.88 -15.52
N PHE A 204 -8.01 1.62 -14.58
CA PHE A 204 -8.95 1.05 -13.61
C PHE A 204 -10.24 0.50 -14.24
N SER A 205 -10.61 0.97 -15.44
CA SER A 205 -11.77 0.43 -16.17
C SER A 205 -11.49 -0.93 -16.85
N ILE A 206 -10.22 -1.27 -17.06
CA ILE A 206 -9.79 -2.55 -17.65
C ILE A 206 -9.92 -3.64 -16.59
N LYS A 207 -11.10 -4.27 -16.53
CA LYS A 207 -11.28 -5.53 -15.81
C LYS A 207 -10.36 -6.59 -16.41
N ASP A 208 -9.51 -7.22 -15.61
CA ASP A 208 -8.72 -8.37 -16.08
C ASP A 208 -9.70 -9.48 -16.54
N THR A 209 -9.59 -9.86 -17.81
CA THR A 209 -10.42 -10.89 -18.43
C THR A 209 -9.80 -12.27 -18.31
N SER A 210 -8.59 -12.38 -17.75
CA SER A 210 -8.00 -13.65 -17.39
C SER A 210 -8.31 -14.03 -15.95
N ASN A 211 -8.60 -15.30 -15.75
CA ASN A 211 -8.62 -15.95 -14.44
C ASN A 211 -7.19 -16.11 -13.85
N ASN A 212 -6.15 -15.58 -14.51
CA ASN A 212 -4.76 -15.89 -14.23
C ASN A 212 -3.81 -14.73 -14.62
N GLN A 213 -3.43 -13.92 -13.64
CA GLN A 213 -2.56 -12.75 -13.76
C GLN A 213 -1.25 -13.00 -14.55
N TRP A 214 -0.66 -14.19 -14.35
CA TRP A 214 0.53 -14.65 -15.08
C TRP A 214 0.32 -14.77 -16.59
N LYS A 215 -0.88 -15.16 -17.04
CA LYS A 215 -1.21 -15.15 -18.46
C LYS A 215 -1.35 -13.73 -18.96
N SER A 216 -2.02 -12.84 -18.24
CA SER A 216 -2.22 -11.44 -18.66
C SER A 216 -0.89 -10.71 -18.86
N LEU A 217 0.04 -10.78 -17.89
CA LEU A 217 1.36 -10.16 -18.01
C LEU A 217 2.19 -10.74 -19.17
N LEU A 218 2.32 -12.07 -19.26
CA LEU A 218 3.17 -12.68 -20.29
C LEU A 218 2.56 -12.60 -21.69
N HIS A 219 1.22 -12.60 -21.81
CA HIS A 219 0.53 -12.35 -23.06
C HIS A 219 0.78 -10.92 -23.55
N GLU A 220 0.70 -9.92 -22.67
CA GLU A 220 1.00 -8.52 -22.97
C GLU A 220 2.43 -8.31 -23.48
N VAL A 221 3.43 -8.95 -22.86
CA VAL A 221 4.83 -8.89 -23.31
C VAL A 221 4.99 -9.53 -24.70
N ILE A 222 4.36 -10.67 -24.97
CA ILE A 222 4.40 -11.33 -26.30
C ILE A 222 3.66 -10.50 -27.36
N LYS A 223 2.55 -9.86 -26.98
CA LYS A 223 1.73 -9.02 -27.86
C LYS A 223 2.47 -7.76 -28.31
N ASN A 224 3.27 -7.17 -27.44
CA ASN A 224 4.17 -6.06 -27.76
C ASN A 224 5.50 -6.53 -28.42
N GLU A 225 5.49 -7.71 -29.07
CA GLU A 225 6.61 -8.34 -29.80
C GLU A 225 7.83 -8.80 -28.96
N HIS A 226 7.83 -8.57 -27.64
CA HIS A 226 8.95 -8.87 -26.72
C HIS A 226 9.00 -10.34 -26.24
N LEU A 227 8.66 -11.30 -27.10
CA LEU A 227 8.74 -12.74 -26.77
C LEU A 227 10.15 -13.17 -26.35
N THR A 228 11.19 -12.58 -26.94
CA THR A 228 12.62 -12.82 -26.65
C THR A 228 12.97 -12.63 -25.17
N ASP A 229 12.33 -11.68 -24.49
CA ASP A 229 12.61 -11.38 -23.08
C ASP A 229 12.09 -12.47 -22.13
N LEU A 230 11.22 -13.37 -22.60
CA LEU A 230 10.64 -14.46 -21.81
C LEU A 230 11.40 -15.79 -21.95
N VAL A 231 12.37 -15.87 -22.88
CA VAL A 231 12.98 -17.13 -23.35
C VAL A 231 14.50 -17.00 -23.51
N THR A 232 15.25 -18.03 -23.14
CA THR A 232 16.71 -18.04 -23.33
C THR A 232 17.05 -18.53 -24.75
N ILE A 233 17.14 -17.59 -25.71
CA ILE A 233 17.58 -17.88 -27.08
C ILE A 233 19.10 -17.67 -27.20
N GLN A 234 19.78 -18.70 -27.70
CA GLN A 234 21.11 -18.57 -28.30
C GLN A 234 20.92 -18.44 -29.81
N TYR A 235 21.25 -17.27 -30.37
CA TYR A 235 20.95 -16.94 -31.77
C TYR A 235 21.99 -17.50 -32.74
N LEU A 236 21.55 -17.78 -33.98
CA LEU A 236 22.42 -18.02 -35.13
C LEU A 236 22.19 -16.95 -36.21
N THR A 237 20.95 -16.72 -36.67
CA THR A 237 20.60 -15.60 -37.57
C THR A 237 19.23 -14.95 -37.31
N LYS A 238 19.05 -13.72 -37.80
CA LYS A 238 17.77 -12.96 -37.79
C LYS A 238 16.63 -13.61 -38.60
N LYS A 239 16.93 -14.52 -39.53
CA LYS A 239 15.89 -15.21 -40.31
C LYS A 239 15.28 -16.36 -39.50
N GLU A 240 16.14 -17.09 -38.78
CA GLU A 240 15.72 -18.18 -37.90
C GLU A 240 14.96 -17.66 -36.68
N GLU A 241 15.31 -16.49 -36.16
CA GLU A 241 14.60 -15.79 -35.07
C GLU A 241 13.08 -15.72 -35.31
N LYS A 242 12.62 -15.24 -36.47
CA LYS A 242 11.17 -15.16 -36.79
C LYS A 242 10.51 -16.54 -36.83
N GLN A 243 11.17 -17.53 -37.42
CA GLN A 243 10.65 -18.90 -37.48
C GLN A 243 10.61 -19.57 -36.10
N LEU A 244 11.59 -19.26 -35.25
CA LEU A 244 11.66 -19.70 -33.86
C LEU A 244 10.56 -19.05 -33.02
N HIS A 245 10.28 -17.76 -33.20
CA HIS A 245 9.19 -17.06 -32.50
C HIS A 245 7.83 -17.67 -32.81
N GLU A 246 7.51 -17.94 -34.08
CA GLU A 246 6.24 -18.62 -34.42
C GLU A 246 6.20 -20.06 -33.91
N THR A 247 7.33 -20.78 -33.95
CA THR A 247 7.45 -22.12 -33.35
C THR A 247 7.22 -22.10 -31.82
N ILE A 248 7.70 -21.07 -31.13
CA ILE A 248 7.49 -20.88 -29.69
C ILE A 248 6.04 -20.51 -29.40
N LYS A 249 5.46 -19.54 -30.12
CA LYS A 249 4.04 -19.14 -30.02
C LYS A 249 3.10 -20.35 -30.18
N GLN A 250 3.35 -21.20 -31.17
CA GLN A 250 2.61 -22.45 -31.36
C GLN A 250 2.74 -23.41 -30.16
N LYS A 251 3.97 -23.65 -29.68
CA LYS A 251 4.21 -24.54 -28.52
C LYS A 251 3.58 -24.04 -27.21
N ILE A 252 3.53 -22.72 -27.00
CA ILE A 252 2.86 -22.10 -25.83
C ILE A 252 1.38 -21.79 -26.06
N ASN A 253 0.82 -22.11 -27.25
CA ASN A 253 -0.58 -21.85 -27.59
C ASN A 253 -0.97 -20.36 -27.44
N TYR A 254 -0.11 -19.46 -27.92
CA TYR A 254 -0.39 -18.03 -27.91
C TYR A 254 -1.51 -17.68 -28.90
N ASN A 255 -2.60 -17.12 -28.38
CA ASN A 255 -3.71 -16.57 -29.15
C ASN A 255 -3.89 -15.10 -28.78
N GLU A 256 -3.62 -14.18 -29.71
CA GLU A 256 -3.66 -12.72 -29.50
C GLU A 256 -5.01 -12.23 -28.94
N LYS A 257 -6.11 -12.93 -29.24
CA LYS A 257 -7.47 -12.56 -28.82
C LYS A 257 -7.94 -13.25 -27.53
N ASN A 258 -7.20 -14.24 -27.03
CA ASN A 258 -7.58 -14.98 -25.82
C ASN A 258 -6.39 -15.26 -24.90
N VAL A 259 -6.22 -14.41 -23.88
CA VAL A 259 -5.22 -14.55 -22.82
C VAL A 259 -5.28 -15.92 -22.13
N ASN A 260 -6.49 -16.47 -21.94
CA ASN A 260 -6.70 -17.71 -21.20
C ASN A 260 -6.18 -18.96 -21.93
N GLU A 261 -5.92 -18.90 -23.25
CA GLU A 261 -5.35 -20.00 -24.03
C GLU A 261 -3.84 -20.20 -23.83
N LEU A 262 -3.12 -19.20 -23.32
CA LEU A 262 -1.66 -19.25 -23.13
C LEU A 262 -1.26 -20.36 -22.14
N LYS A 263 -0.29 -21.20 -22.54
CA LYS A 263 0.25 -22.31 -21.76
C LYS A 263 1.57 -21.91 -21.10
N LEU A 264 1.56 -21.77 -19.77
CA LEU A 264 2.71 -21.38 -18.94
C LEU A 264 3.75 -22.51 -18.82
N ASN A 265 4.46 -22.81 -19.91
CA ASN A 265 5.45 -23.89 -19.95
C ASN A 265 6.84 -23.39 -19.54
N LYS A 266 7.26 -23.72 -18.31
CA LYS A 266 8.59 -23.38 -17.75
C LYS A 266 9.80 -23.92 -18.52
N ASN A 267 9.63 -24.91 -19.40
CA ASN A 267 10.71 -25.45 -20.23
C ASN A 267 10.90 -24.63 -21.53
N ILE A 268 10.02 -23.66 -21.78
CA ILE A 268 10.05 -22.76 -22.94
C ILE A 268 10.23 -21.33 -22.46
N LEU A 269 9.33 -20.88 -21.58
CA LEU A 269 9.35 -19.57 -20.93
C LEU A 269 10.31 -19.65 -19.74
N THR A 270 11.62 -19.49 -20.00
CA THR A 270 12.69 -19.71 -19.01
C THR A 270 12.64 -18.71 -17.86
N ILE A 271 12.08 -17.51 -18.10
CA ILE A 271 11.79 -16.51 -17.07
C ILE A 271 10.97 -17.06 -15.88
N LEU A 272 10.12 -18.08 -16.12
CA LEU A 272 9.35 -18.77 -15.08
C LEU A 272 10.20 -19.59 -14.10
N ASN A 273 11.46 -19.86 -14.43
CA ASN A 273 12.44 -20.46 -13.52
C ASN A 273 13.30 -19.39 -12.84
N GLU A 274 13.73 -18.37 -13.58
CA GLU A 274 14.50 -17.22 -13.03
C GLU A 274 13.75 -16.56 -11.88
N VAL A 275 12.47 -16.24 -12.09
CA VAL A 275 11.58 -15.68 -11.06
C VAL A 275 11.42 -16.60 -9.85
N LYS A 276 11.48 -17.93 -10.03
CA LYS A 276 11.39 -18.90 -8.91
C LYS A 276 12.70 -19.08 -8.16
N THR A 277 13.83 -18.75 -8.79
CA THR A 277 15.12 -18.62 -8.12
C THR A 277 15.14 -17.33 -7.30
N LEU A 278 14.76 -16.20 -7.91
CA LEU A 278 14.72 -14.89 -7.25
C LEU A 278 13.72 -14.83 -6.08
N TYR A 279 12.57 -15.49 -6.17
CA TYR A 279 11.64 -15.62 -5.05
C TYR A 279 12.27 -16.31 -3.82
N ARG A 280 13.31 -17.13 -4.02
CA ARG A 280 14.04 -17.85 -2.98
C ARG A 280 15.36 -17.18 -2.62
N ASP A 281 15.63 -15.98 -3.12
CA ASP A 281 16.81 -15.21 -2.72
C ASP A 281 16.72 -14.90 -1.21
N ASP A 282 17.87 -14.97 -0.51
CA ASP A 282 17.89 -14.77 0.94
C ASP A 282 17.45 -13.35 1.33
N ILE A 283 17.62 -12.34 0.46
CA ILE A 283 17.10 -10.97 0.67
C ILE A 283 15.56 -10.97 0.67
N HIS A 284 14.94 -11.67 -0.29
CA HIS A 284 13.48 -11.75 -0.37
C HIS A 284 12.88 -12.49 0.84
N LYS A 285 13.54 -13.57 1.24
CA LYS A 285 13.21 -14.37 2.43
C LYS A 285 13.38 -13.58 3.73
N GLN A 286 14.41 -12.74 3.84
CA GLN A 286 14.63 -11.87 5.01
C GLN A 286 13.48 -10.87 5.17
N MET A 287 12.99 -10.27 4.08
CA MET A 287 11.85 -9.35 4.11
C MET A 287 10.48 -10.01 4.36
N GLY A 288 10.40 -11.34 4.56
CA GLY A 288 9.14 -12.07 4.77
C GLY A 288 8.47 -12.64 3.50
N TYR A 289 9.17 -12.69 2.36
CA TYR A 289 8.64 -13.04 1.03
C TYR A 289 7.50 -12.13 0.49
N PRO A 290 7.53 -10.80 0.67
CA PRO A 290 6.37 -9.93 0.39
C PRO A 290 6.03 -9.77 -1.11
N LEU A 291 6.93 -10.17 -2.02
CA LEU A 291 6.65 -10.17 -3.45
C LEU A 291 6.17 -11.53 -3.94
N GLN A 292 4.88 -11.61 -4.24
CA GLN A 292 4.31 -12.62 -5.12
C GLN A 292 5.14 -12.75 -6.41
N LEU A 293 5.22 -13.97 -6.98
CA LEU A 293 6.04 -14.26 -8.16
C LEU A 293 5.77 -13.31 -9.36
N ILE A 294 4.54 -12.81 -9.50
CA ILE A 294 4.17 -11.88 -10.58
C ILE A 294 4.84 -10.50 -10.43
N HIS A 295 5.03 -10.03 -9.19
CA HIS A 295 5.71 -8.78 -8.86
C HIS A 295 7.21 -8.87 -9.18
N ILE A 296 7.86 -9.98 -8.79
CA ILE A 296 9.26 -10.27 -9.16
C ILE A 296 9.42 -10.36 -10.68
N CYS A 297 8.45 -10.96 -11.39
CA CYS A 297 8.45 -10.99 -12.85
C CYS A 297 8.37 -9.59 -13.47
N ALA A 298 7.52 -8.70 -12.94
CA ALA A 298 7.40 -7.32 -13.43
C ALA A 298 8.68 -6.51 -13.22
N ILE A 299 9.32 -6.63 -12.04
CA ILE A 299 10.63 -5.98 -11.79
C ILE A 299 11.71 -6.57 -12.71
N LEU A 300 11.77 -7.89 -12.90
CA LEU A 300 12.76 -8.52 -13.79
C LEU A 300 12.58 -8.10 -15.27
N LEU A 301 11.34 -7.93 -15.72
CA LEU A 301 11.00 -7.40 -17.05
C LEU A 301 11.37 -5.92 -17.20
N TYR A 302 11.30 -5.12 -16.13
CA TYR A 302 11.73 -3.72 -16.18
C TYR A 302 13.27 -3.59 -16.08
N CYS A 303 13.91 -4.24 -15.13
CA CYS A 303 15.34 -4.04 -14.85
C CYS A 303 16.23 -4.80 -15.86
N GLY A 304 15.86 -6.04 -16.17
CA GLY A 304 16.75 -7.02 -16.79
C GLY A 304 16.43 -7.44 -18.22
N ARG A 305 15.57 -6.71 -18.94
CA ARG A 305 15.02 -7.11 -20.25
C ARG A 305 14.82 -5.95 -21.23
N SER A 306 14.80 -6.28 -22.53
CA SER A 306 14.74 -5.29 -23.62
C SER A 306 13.39 -4.57 -23.72
N CYS A 307 12.31 -5.20 -23.25
CA CYS A 307 10.98 -4.61 -23.18
C CYS A 307 10.91 -3.30 -22.38
N ASN A 308 11.81 -3.07 -21.41
CA ASN A 308 11.88 -1.82 -20.66
C ASN A 308 12.04 -0.60 -21.59
N VAL A 309 12.74 -0.76 -22.72
CA VAL A 309 13.06 0.32 -23.65
C VAL A 309 11.79 0.78 -24.38
N GLN A 310 10.92 -0.17 -24.75
CA GLN A 310 9.68 0.15 -25.46
C GLN A 310 8.56 0.54 -24.48
N PHE A 311 8.44 -0.17 -23.35
CA PHE A 311 7.60 0.20 -22.22
C PHE A 311 7.80 1.68 -21.80
N SER A 312 9.04 2.06 -21.53
CA SER A 312 9.40 3.41 -21.06
C SER A 312 9.13 4.49 -22.11
N ARG A 313 9.30 4.19 -23.41
CA ARG A 313 8.92 5.08 -24.51
C ARG A 313 7.41 5.25 -24.61
N ASP A 314 6.66 4.15 -24.52
CA ASP A 314 5.20 4.17 -24.61
C ASP A 314 4.58 4.94 -23.43
N GLN A 315 5.12 4.79 -22.21
CA GLN A 315 4.71 5.60 -21.06
C GLN A 315 4.94 7.10 -21.27
N ILE A 316 6.14 7.51 -21.73
CA ILE A 316 6.41 8.93 -22.08
C ILE A 316 5.45 9.47 -23.15
N GLN A 317 5.01 8.60 -24.07
CA GLN A 317 4.02 8.95 -25.10
C GLN A 317 2.56 8.81 -24.64
N PHE A 318 2.30 8.67 -23.34
CA PHE A 318 0.97 8.50 -22.73
C PHE A 318 0.21 7.22 -23.18
N GLN A 319 0.92 6.21 -23.70
CA GLN A 319 0.38 4.95 -24.24
C GLN A 319 0.40 3.78 -23.24
N HIS A 320 0.18 4.06 -21.94
CA HIS A 320 0.22 3.06 -20.86
C HIS A 320 -0.71 1.86 -21.09
N SER A 321 -1.81 2.03 -21.82
CA SER A 321 -2.78 0.98 -22.12
C SER A 321 -2.19 -0.23 -22.89
N LYS A 322 -1.09 -0.04 -23.63
CA LYS A 322 -0.30 -1.13 -24.25
C LYS A 322 0.33 -2.09 -23.22
N TRP A 323 0.60 -1.57 -22.03
CA TRP A 323 1.43 -2.17 -20.99
C TRP A 323 0.70 -2.15 -19.64
N SER A 324 -0.62 -2.35 -19.67
CA SER A 324 -1.51 -2.19 -18.52
C SER A 324 -1.15 -3.14 -17.37
N ASN A 325 -0.77 -4.37 -17.69
CA ASN A 325 -0.39 -5.39 -16.73
C ASN A 325 1.02 -5.13 -16.18
N LEU A 326 2.00 -4.88 -17.05
CA LEU A 326 3.38 -4.62 -16.62
C LEU A 326 3.46 -3.35 -15.74
N ASP A 327 2.79 -2.27 -16.14
CA ASP A 327 2.74 -1.03 -15.35
C ASP A 327 2.06 -1.24 -13.99
N TRP A 328 0.96 -2.00 -13.94
CA TRP A 328 0.26 -2.32 -12.70
C TRP A 328 1.11 -3.17 -11.76
N TYR A 329 1.57 -4.36 -12.19
CA TYR A 329 2.34 -5.26 -11.32
C TYR A 329 3.70 -4.66 -10.91
N LEU A 330 4.30 -3.81 -11.75
CA LEU A 330 5.51 -3.06 -11.38
C LEU A 330 5.22 -1.99 -10.33
N GLN A 331 4.15 -1.20 -10.49
CA GLN A 331 3.75 -0.20 -9.50
C GLN A 331 3.36 -0.84 -8.16
N GLN A 332 2.71 -2.00 -8.17
CA GLN A 332 2.45 -2.76 -6.94
C GLN A 332 3.74 -3.29 -6.30
N ALA A 333 4.64 -3.88 -7.09
CA ALA A 333 5.92 -4.40 -6.58
C ALA A 333 6.78 -3.31 -5.91
N ILE A 334 6.88 -2.13 -6.53
CA ILE A 334 7.60 -0.98 -5.96
C ILE A 334 6.91 -0.47 -4.69
N ARG A 335 5.57 -0.38 -4.69
CA ARG A 335 4.78 0.05 -3.51
C ARG A 335 4.94 -0.89 -2.32
N ILE A 336 5.02 -2.21 -2.56
CA ILE A 336 5.26 -3.21 -1.52
C ILE A 336 6.68 -3.06 -0.98
N LEU A 337 7.72 -3.15 -1.82
CA LEU A 337 9.12 -3.03 -1.34
C LEU A 337 9.40 -1.71 -0.62
N HIS A 338 8.80 -0.59 -1.07
CA HIS A 338 8.87 0.71 -0.40
C HIS A 338 8.39 0.70 1.07
N ASN A 339 7.47 -0.20 1.42
CA ASN A 339 6.96 -0.39 2.79
C ASN A 339 7.86 -1.32 3.62
N HIS A 340 8.49 -2.33 3.01
CA HIS A 340 9.41 -3.25 3.69
C HIS A 340 10.85 -2.68 3.83
N GLU A 341 11.25 -1.72 3.00
CA GLU A 341 12.57 -1.11 3.08
C GLU A 341 12.71 -0.07 4.19
N ARG A 342 13.88 -0.08 4.83
CA ARG A 342 14.36 0.89 5.84
C ARG A 342 14.86 2.22 5.19
N ARG A 343 14.15 2.72 4.19
CA ARG A 343 14.63 3.78 3.25
C ARG A 343 15.04 5.08 3.94
N GLU A 344 14.37 5.41 5.04
CA GLU A 344 14.59 6.62 5.83
C GLU A 344 15.94 6.70 6.56
N GLU A 345 16.65 5.58 6.63
CA GLU A 345 17.98 5.41 7.25
C GLU A 345 19.11 5.66 6.25
N GLU A 346 18.79 5.61 4.96
CA GLU A 346 19.74 5.87 3.89
C GLU A 346 19.88 7.39 3.69
N SER A 347 21.09 7.91 3.85
CA SER A 347 21.52 9.23 3.35
C SER A 347 22.16 9.14 1.96
N ILE A 348 21.72 8.15 1.16
CA ILE A 348 22.25 7.87 -0.17
C ILE A 348 21.68 8.87 -1.19
N GLU A 349 22.58 9.66 -1.79
CA GLU A 349 22.32 10.40 -3.03
C GLU A 349 22.22 9.42 -4.20
N LEU A 350 21.21 9.58 -5.06
CA LEU A 350 21.00 8.71 -6.23
C LEU A 350 21.06 9.49 -7.54
N TYR A 351 21.47 8.82 -8.62
CA TYR A 351 21.75 9.43 -9.91
C TYR A 351 21.06 8.71 -11.07
N CYS A 352 20.60 9.46 -12.07
CA CYS A 352 20.06 8.93 -13.33
C CYS A 352 20.60 9.69 -14.54
N GLY A 353 21.23 8.98 -15.48
CA GLY A 353 21.73 9.55 -16.73
C GLY A 353 20.67 9.58 -17.83
N LEU A 354 20.37 10.75 -18.36
CA LEU A 354 19.41 10.96 -19.44
C LEU A 354 20.13 11.40 -20.73
N LYS A 355 20.38 10.44 -21.63
CA LYS A 355 20.97 10.68 -22.96
C LYS A 355 20.19 11.71 -23.76
N GLU A 356 20.89 12.71 -24.30
CA GLU A 356 20.38 13.78 -25.18
C GLU A 356 19.24 14.65 -24.61
N VAL A 357 18.96 14.59 -23.31
CA VAL A 357 18.01 15.48 -22.63
C VAL A 357 18.73 16.72 -22.12
N ARG A 358 18.13 17.89 -22.30
CA ARG A 358 18.51 19.15 -21.65
C ARG A 358 17.26 20.00 -21.47
N LEU A 359 17.03 20.49 -20.26
CA LEU A 359 15.84 21.26 -19.90
C LEU A 359 16.14 22.74 -20.10
N LYS A 360 15.50 23.36 -21.11
CA LYS A 360 15.74 24.75 -21.51
C LYS A 360 15.28 25.76 -20.44
N ASN A 361 14.24 25.41 -19.70
CA ASN A 361 13.61 26.28 -18.71
C ASN A 361 13.05 25.43 -17.56
N ILE A 362 13.80 25.30 -16.47
CA ILE A 362 13.38 24.51 -15.31
C ILE A 362 12.11 25.08 -14.62
N LYS A 363 11.74 26.34 -14.88
CA LYS A 363 10.51 26.96 -14.36
C LYS A 363 9.21 26.40 -14.98
N GLU A 364 9.31 25.58 -16.02
CA GLU A 364 8.20 24.77 -16.55
C GLU A 364 7.89 23.53 -15.67
N ILE A 365 8.78 23.20 -14.73
CA ILE A 365 8.71 22.04 -13.84
C ILE A 365 8.50 22.56 -12.41
N LYS A 366 7.34 23.19 -12.18
CA LYS A 366 7.00 23.82 -10.89
C LYS A 366 6.75 22.82 -9.76
N PHE A 367 6.05 21.74 -10.10
CA PHE A 367 5.82 20.58 -9.24
C PHE A 367 5.93 19.36 -10.15
N GLY A 368 6.98 18.59 -9.93
CA GLY A 368 7.34 17.45 -10.75
C GLY A 368 6.63 16.18 -10.32
N PHE A 369 6.30 15.37 -11.33
CA PHE A 369 5.76 14.03 -11.22
C PHE A 369 6.46 13.15 -12.25
N PHE A 370 6.53 11.85 -12.00
CA PHE A 370 7.13 10.90 -12.93
C PHE A 370 6.06 10.33 -13.85
N ILE A 371 6.21 10.52 -15.17
CA ILE A 371 5.29 9.94 -16.18
C ILE A 371 5.51 8.42 -16.32
N SER A 372 6.76 8.00 -16.18
CA SER A 372 7.24 6.63 -16.29
C SER A 372 8.11 6.28 -15.09
N HIS A 373 8.27 5.00 -14.79
CA HIS A 373 9.17 4.53 -13.73
C HIS A 373 10.62 4.95 -14.04
N VAL A 374 11.44 5.18 -13.01
CA VAL A 374 12.79 5.75 -13.14
C VAL A 374 13.83 4.90 -12.39
N SER A 375 14.67 4.22 -13.16
CA SER A 375 15.88 3.52 -12.71
C SER A 375 16.97 4.54 -12.31
N THR A 376 17.57 4.36 -11.13
CA THR A 376 18.62 5.22 -10.54
C THR A 376 19.71 4.35 -9.89
N SER A 377 20.89 4.93 -9.63
CA SER A 377 22.05 4.26 -9.03
C SER A 377 22.72 5.16 -7.99
N ASP A 378 23.34 4.61 -6.95
CA ASP A 378 24.25 5.37 -6.06
C ASP A 378 25.65 5.56 -6.68
N ASP A 379 25.99 4.81 -7.74
CA ASP A 379 27.20 5.05 -8.53
C ASP A 379 26.98 6.17 -9.57
N PHE A 380 27.67 7.29 -9.33
CA PHE A 380 27.69 8.44 -10.22
C PHE A 380 28.29 8.14 -11.61
N GLU A 381 29.21 7.17 -11.73
CA GLU A 381 29.79 6.76 -13.01
C GLU A 381 28.76 6.00 -13.88
N VAL A 382 27.91 5.17 -13.28
CA VAL A 382 26.78 4.51 -13.95
C VAL A 382 25.84 5.56 -14.57
N ALA A 383 25.54 6.64 -13.83
CA ALA A 383 24.77 7.75 -14.37
C ALA A 383 25.51 8.53 -15.48
N LYS A 384 26.84 8.63 -15.47
CA LYS A 384 27.60 9.21 -16.59
C LYS A 384 27.56 8.33 -17.84
N ILE A 385 27.64 7.00 -17.69
CA ILE A 385 27.51 6.04 -18.80
C ILE A 385 26.15 6.23 -19.49
N TYR A 386 25.06 6.27 -18.72
CA TYR A 386 23.71 6.46 -19.27
C TYR A 386 23.42 7.86 -19.81
N ARG A 387 24.13 8.90 -19.33
CA ARG A 387 24.11 10.24 -19.95
C ARG A 387 24.71 10.24 -21.36
N SER A 388 25.66 9.35 -21.66
CA SER A 388 26.50 9.42 -22.87
C SER A 388 27.22 10.79 -22.97
N ASP A 389 27.70 11.21 -24.15
CA ASP A 389 28.53 12.42 -24.28
C ASP A 389 27.77 13.73 -24.02
N GLN A 390 26.48 13.78 -24.31
CA GLN A 390 25.60 14.93 -24.10
C GLN A 390 24.27 14.52 -23.49
N GLY A 391 23.83 15.22 -22.44
CA GLY A 391 22.59 14.91 -21.76
C GLY A 391 22.44 15.56 -20.39
N CYS A 392 21.51 15.04 -19.61
CA CYS A 392 21.22 15.47 -18.25
C CYS A 392 21.63 14.37 -17.24
N ILE A 393 22.01 14.77 -16.03
CA ILE A 393 22.01 13.89 -14.86
C ILE A 393 20.96 14.41 -13.90
N LEU A 394 19.97 13.57 -13.58
CA LEU A 394 19.12 13.79 -12.42
C LEU A 394 19.90 13.32 -11.18
N HIS A 395 19.97 14.17 -10.17
CA HIS A 395 20.56 13.92 -8.85
C HIS A 395 19.38 13.93 -7.86
N PHE A 396 19.20 12.87 -7.09
CA PHE A 396 18.04 12.66 -6.22
C PHE A 396 18.50 12.75 -4.78
N HIS A 397 18.18 13.88 -4.14
CA HIS A 397 18.44 14.11 -2.72
C HIS A 397 17.80 13.00 -1.87
N PRO A 398 18.40 12.52 -0.75
CA PRO A 398 17.85 11.43 0.06
C PRO A 398 16.38 11.61 0.47
N SER A 399 15.91 12.87 0.60
CA SER A 399 14.48 13.19 0.78
C SER A 399 13.54 12.50 -0.23
N MET A 400 14.00 12.21 -1.45
CA MET A 400 13.27 11.46 -2.48
C MET A 400 13.06 10.00 -2.06
N ARG A 401 14.08 9.37 -1.45
CA ARG A 401 14.02 8.05 -0.83
C ARG A 401 13.25 8.05 0.49
N ARG A 402 13.02 9.19 1.14
CA ARG A 402 12.24 9.30 2.40
C ARG A 402 10.76 9.66 2.18
N ALA A 403 10.42 10.30 1.07
CA ALA A 403 9.04 10.68 0.75
C ALA A 403 8.08 9.47 0.76
N ASN A 404 6.89 9.66 1.35
CA ASN A 404 5.88 8.60 1.56
C ASN A 404 5.00 8.35 0.33
N MET A 405 4.88 9.32 -0.58
CA MET A 405 4.02 9.21 -1.78
C MET A 405 4.85 9.21 -3.08
N ILE A 406 6.18 9.16 -2.98
CA ILE A 406 7.10 8.91 -4.09
C ILE A 406 7.63 7.48 -3.90
N TYR A 407 6.90 6.50 -4.45
CA TYR A 407 7.23 5.08 -4.24
C TYR A 407 8.59 4.72 -4.84
N SER A 408 9.41 3.97 -4.10
CA SER A 408 10.81 3.68 -4.45
C SER A 408 11.35 2.45 -3.73
N CYS A 409 12.19 1.65 -4.39
CA CYS A 409 12.75 0.41 -3.83
C CYS A 409 14.15 0.05 -4.37
N ASP A 410 14.99 -0.61 -3.58
CA ASP A 410 16.23 -1.28 -4.02
C ASP A 410 15.86 -2.60 -4.72
N VAL A 411 16.18 -2.66 -6.02
CA VAL A 411 15.93 -3.82 -6.88
C VAL A 411 17.23 -4.49 -7.32
N SER A 412 18.38 -4.12 -6.75
CA SER A 412 19.71 -4.64 -7.11
C SER A 412 19.88 -6.15 -6.86
N TRP A 413 19.00 -6.75 -6.04
CA TRP A 413 18.92 -8.19 -5.82
C TRP A 413 18.12 -8.93 -6.92
N ILE A 414 17.13 -8.27 -7.54
CA ILE A 414 16.37 -8.78 -8.71
C ILE A 414 17.08 -8.46 -10.03
N SER A 415 17.67 -7.27 -10.15
CA SER A 415 18.30 -6.78 -11.37
C SER A 415 19.52 -7.64 -11.73
N PRO A 416 19.69 -8.06 -13.00
CA PRO A 416 20.89 -8.79 -13.41
C PRO A 416 22.14 -7.91 -13.39
N PHE A 417 21.99 -6.59 -13.40
CA PHE A 417 23.07 -5.61 -13.38
C PHE A 417 23.44 -5.25 -11.94
N LYS A 418 23.85 -6.24 -11.12
CA LYS A 418 24.11 -6.05 -9.68
C LYS A 418 25.15 -4.95 -9.36
N HIS A 419 26.06 -4.68 -10.29
CA HIS A 419 27.03 -3.59 -10.19
C HIS A 419 26.41 -2.18 -10.31
N GLU A 420 25.22 -2.03 -10.92
CA GLU A 420 24.53 -0.74 -11.02
C GLU A 420 23.80 -0.33 -9.73
N ARG A 421 23.72 -1.21 -8.71
CA ARG A 421 22.98 -0.96 -7.45
C ARG A 421 21.61 -0.30 -7.67
N GLU A 422 20.85 -0.89 -8.59
CA GLU A 422 19.65 -0.26 -9.14
C GLU A 422 18.57 0.01 -8.08
N ILE A 423 18.26 1.30 -7.87
CA ILE A 423 17.15 1.79 -7.06
C ILE A 423 16.07 2.32 -8.02
N LEU A 424 14.87 1.77 -7.93
CA LEU A 424 13.77 2.04 -8.86
C LEU A 424 12.69 2.91 -8.22
N PHE A 425 12.42 4.08 -8.81
CA PHE A 425 11.29 4.94 -8.47
C PHE A 425 10.07 4.60 -9.31
N SER A 426 8.89 4.54 -8.69
CA SER A 426 7.62 4.37 -9.38
C SER A 426 7.22 5.64 -10.12
N ARG A 427 6.47 5.47 -11.22
CA ARG A 427 5.71 6.60 -11.79
C ARG A 427 4.69 7.14 -10.77
N SER A 428 4.31 8.40 -10.92
CA SER A 428 3.27 9.01 -10.09
C SER A 428 1.88 8.41 -10.36
N HIS A 429 1.00 8.50 -9.36
CA HIS A 429 -0.30 7.84 -9.32
C HIS A 429 -1.42 8.89 -9.26
N ALA A 430 -2.41 8.82 -10.16
CA ALA A 430 -3.34 9.92 -10.40
C ALA A 430 -4.18 10.35 -9.20
N ILE A 431 -4.37 9.48 -8.19
CA ILE A 431 -5.05 9.84 -6.93
C ILE A 431 -4.36 11.01 -6.21
N GLN A 432 -3.05 11.18 -6.41
CA GLN A 432 -2.21 12.20 -5.77
C GLN A 432 -2.56 13.63 -6.21
N PHE A 433 -3.25 13.80 -7.35
CA PHE A 433 -3.61 15.10 -7.92
C PHE A 433 -4.92 15.69 -7.38
N TYR A 434 -5.74 14.92 -6.68
CA TYR A 434 -7.11 15.32 -6.33
C TYR A 434 -7.20 16.22 -5.09
N ASN A 435 -6.20 16.18 -4.20
CA ASN A 435 -6.12 16.99 -2.99
C ASN A 435 -4.82 17.82 -3.04
N THR A 436 -4.89 19.10 -2.69
CA THR A 436 -3.70 19.98 -2.61
C THR A 436 -2.63 19.40 -1.68
N ASN A 437 -3.06 18.81 -0.57
CA ASN A 437 -2.17 18.27 0.45
C ASN A 437 -1.46 16.99 -0.05
N THR A 438 -2.12 16.19 -0.90
CA THR A 438 -1.48 15.03 -1.54
C THR A 438 -0.56 15.43 -2.68
N LYS A 439 -0.80 16.58 -3.34
CA LYS A 439 0.11 17.13 -4.38
C LYS A 439 1.47 17.48 -3.79
N GLU A 440 1.51 18.07 -2.58
CA GLU A 440 2.77 18.39 -1.87
C GLU A 440 3.46 17.15 -1.30
N GLU A 441 2.70 16.13 -0.89
CA GLU A 441 3.26 14.87 -0.35
C GLU A 441 3.83 13.95 -1.44
N ALA A 442 3.29 14.00 -2.66
CA ALA A 442 3.76 13.21 -3.81
C ALA A 442 4.65 13.97 -4.80
N GLY A 443 4.70 15.29 -4.72
CA GLY A 443 5.46 16.14 -5.63
C GLY A 443 6.95 16.20 -5.29
N TRP A 444 7.76 16.45 -6.33
CA TRP A 444 9.15 16.84 -6.16
C TRP A 444 9.45 18.18 -6.85
N ASN A 445 10.42 18.90 -6.33
CA ASN A 445 10.96 20.14 -6.88
C ASN A 445 12.23 19.82 -7.68
N ALA A 446 12.62 20.71 -8.60
CA ALA A 446 13.85 20.57 -9.36
C ALA A 446 14.63 21.90 -9.43
N LYS A 447 15.94 21.83 -9.22
CA LYS A 447 16.87 22.97 -9.36
C LYS A 447 18.09 22.57 -10.19
N ILE A 448 18.56 23.47 -11.05
CA ILE A 448 19.82 23.28 -11.79
C ILE A 448 20.94 23.45 -10.76
N GLU A 449 21.70 22.39 -10.54
CA GLU A 449 22.80 22.36 -9.58
C GLU A 449 24.12 22.76 -10.25
N LYS A 450 24.38 22.19 -11.43
CA LYS A 450 25.58 22.47 -12.25
C LYS A 450 25.20 22.40 -13.73
N GLU A 451 25.71 23.30 -14.56
CA GLU A 451 25.46 23.27 -16.01
C GLU A 451 26.71 23.67 -16.80
N ASN A 452 27.00 22.95 -17.88
CA ASN A 452 28.06 23.26 -18.84
C ASN A 452 27.60 22.96 -20.27
N LYS A 453 28.46 23.15 -21.28
CA LYS A 453 28.12 22.96 -22.70
C LYS A 453 27.48 21.59 -23.02
N ASN A 454 27.93 20.52 -22.37
CA ASN A 454 27.56 19.13 -22.72
C ASN A 454 26.64 18.47 -21.67
N THR A 455 26.69 18.92 -20.41
CA THR A 455 25.95 18.33 -19.28
C THR A 455 25.12 19.39 -18.55
N GLN A 456 23.90 19.01 -18.19
CA GLN A 456 23.10 19.67 -17.16
C GLN A 456 22.95 18.69 -15.98
N MET A 457 23.07 19.17 -14.74
CA MET A 457 22.90 18.41 -13.52
C MET A 457 21.77 19.05 -12.72
N ILE A 458 20.74 18.27 -12.41
CA ILE A 458 19.48 18.75 -11.84
C ILE A 458 19.22 18.01 -10.55
N LEU A 459 19.24 18.73 -9.43
CA LEU A 459 18.94 18.19 -8.12
C LEU A 459 17.42 18.19 -7.92
N LEU A 460 16.88 17.00 -7.67
CA LEU A 460 15.50 16.71 -7.33
C LEU A 460 15.38 16.56 -5.81
N THR A 461 14.45 17.31 -5.24
CA THR A 461 14.15 17.33 -3.79
C THR A 461 12.66 17.10 -3.58
N TRP A 462 12.28 16.41 -2.49
CA TRP A 462 10.86 16.23 -2.18
C TRP A 462 10.21 17.59 -1.88
N THR A 463 9.02 17.87 -2.42
CA THR A 463 8.39 19.20 -2.28
C THR A 463 8.21 19.60 -0.82
N ARG A 464 7.77 18.67 0.04
CA ARG A 464 7.61 18.89 1.49
C ARG A 464 8.94 19.05 2.22
N TYR A 465 10.03 18.45 1.74
CA TYR A 465 11.37 18.67 2.31
C TYR A 465 11.77 20.15 2.17
N ASP A 466 11.71 20.69 0.95
CA ASP A 466 12.10 22.09 0.69
C ASP A 466 11.17 23.12 1.36
N GLN A 467 9.90 22.76 1.59
CA GLN A 467 8.91 23.61 2.27
C GLN A 467 9.29 23.89 3.73
N PHE A 468 9.71 22.87 4.47
CA PHE A 468 9.94 22.99 5.92
C PHE A 468 11.43 23.09 6.31
N ILE A 469 12.38 22.69 5.44
CA ILE A 469 13.83 22.61 5.75
C ILE A 469 14.39 23.87 6.44
N GLN A 470 14.08 25.07 5.93
CA GLN A 470 14.60 26.33 6.46
C GLN A 470 13.94 26.72 7.80
N GLN A 471 12.66 26.39 7.99
CA GLN A 471 11.95 26.63 9.23
C GLN A 471 12.49 25.71 10.34
N THR A 472 12.67 24.42 10.05
CA THR A 472 13.27 23.44 10.97
C THR A 472 14.68 23.86 11.41
N MET A 473 15.53 24.28 10.48
CA MET A 473 16.87 24.80 10.81
C MET A 473 16.81 26.10 11.64
N SER A 474 15.89 27.01 11.32
CA SER A 474 15.69 28.26 12.08
C SER A 474 15.28 27.99 13.52
N ILE A 475 14.35 27.06 13.74
CA ILE A 475 13.90 26.63 15.06
C ILE A 475 15.04 25.94 15.82
N SER A 476 15.74 24.97 15.21
CA SER A 476 16.87 24.29 15.86
C SER A 476 17.92 25.29 16.32
N LYS A 477 18.26 26.26 15.46
CA LYS A 477 19.19 27.36 15.80
C LYS A 477 18.67 28.24 16.96
N ARG A 478 17.37 28.57 17.03
CA ARG A 478 16.76 29.30 18.16
C ARG A 478 16.93 28.55 19.49
N TRP A 479 16.91 27.22 19.46
CA TRP A 479 17.12 26.35 20.63
C TRP A 479 18.60 26.09 20.96
N ASN A 480 19.55 26.51 20.10
CA ASN A 480 20.98 26.13 20.11
C ASN A 480 21.27 24.66 19.71
N ASN A 481 20.35 24.05 18.96
CA ASN A 481 20.40 22.69 18.42
C ASN A 481 20.40 21.47 19.41
N PRO A 482 19.82 21.52 20.63
CA PRO A 482 19.69 20.35 21.51
C PRO A 482 18.53 19.41 21.12
N ILE A 483 17.56 19.91 20.33
CA ILE A 483 16.39 19.14 19.87
C ILE A 483 16.67 18.59 18.46
N ASP A 484 16.36 17.30 18.30
CA ASP A 484 16.42 16.56 17.04
C ASP A 484 15.63 17.26 15.90
N LEU A 485 16.22 17.30 14.70
CA LEU A 485 15.67 18.02 13.57
C LEU A 485 14.40 17.36 12.99
N ASN A 486 14.24 16.05 13.12
CA ASN A 486 13.03 15.33 12.74
C ASN A 486 11.90 15.62 13.73
N LEU A 487 12.20 15.64 15.03
CA LEU A 487 11.24 16.01 16.06
C LEU A 487 10.73 17.45 15.84
N ILE A 488 11.63 18.42 15.60
CA ILE A 488 11.24 19.79 15.24
C ILE A 488 10.35 19.79 13.99
N TYR A 489 10.75 19.09 12.91
CA TYR A 489 9.96 19.02 11.68
C TYR A 489 8.57 18.39 11.91
N ILE A 490 8.48 17.33 12.72
CA ILE A 490 7.23 16.64 13.03
C ILE A 490 6.27 17.58 13.77
N VAL A 491 6.74 18.30 14.80
CA VAL A 491 5.91 19.28 15.50
C VAL A 491 5.50 20.40 14.54
N LEU A 492 6.43 20.92 13.74
CA LEU A 492 6.17 21.96 12.75
C LEU A 492 5.16 21.57 11.67
N THR A 493 5.20 20.32 11.20
CA THR A 493 4.22 19.77 10.26
C THR A 493 2.83 19.68 10.88
N ASN A 494 2.72 19.23 12.14
CA ASN A 494 1.44 19.17 12.85
C ASN A 494 0.92 20.57 13.21
N ALA A 495 1.82 21.54 13.41
CA ALA A 495 1.52 22.97 13.50
C ALA A 495 1.27 23.65 12.14
N GLN A 496 1.24 22.91 11.02
CA GLN A 496 0.98 23.42 9.67
C GLN A 496 1.99 24.50 9.19
N GLY A 497 3.22 24.50 9.71
CA GLY A 497 4.25 25.50 9.40
C GLY A 497 4.24 26.74 10.30
N ASP A 498 3.35 26.78 11.30
CA ASP A 498 3.35 27.80 12.35
C ASP A 498 4.58 27.61 13.27
N ILE A 499 5.56 28.50 13.10
CA ILE A 499 6.81 28.50 13.86
C ILE A 499 6.56 28.81 15.34
N ASP A 500 5.65 29.72 15.66
CA ASP A 500 5.49 30.22 17.02
C ASP A 500 4.71 29.20 17.85
N ARG A 501 3.66 28.59 17.29
CA ARG A 501 3.00 27.40 17.87
C ARG A 501 3.95 26.20 18.00
N THR A 502 4.94 26.06 17.10
CA THR A 502 5.99 25.03 17.25
C THR A 502 6.92 25.34 18.43
N MET A 503 7.31 26.60 18.60
CA MET A 503 8.09 27.08 19.75
C MET A 503 7.32 26.97 21.07
N GLU A 504 5.99 27.00 21.06
CA GLU A 504 5.13 26.73 22.22
C GLU A 504 5.05 25.23 22.58
N ILE A 505 5.08 24.32 21.59
CA ILE A 505 4.92 22.87 21.83
C ILE A 505 6.23 22.20 22.26
N LEU A 506 7.37 22.57 21.65
CA LEU A 506 8.67 21.95 21.93
C LEU A 506 9.15 21.98 23.41
N PRO A 507 8.87 23.02 24.23
CA PRO A 507 9.21 23.03 25.64
C PRO A 507 8.54 21.90 26.44
N PHE A 508 7.25 21.62 26.18
CA PHE A 508 6.52 20.56 26.88
C PHE A 508 7.11 19.18 26.58
N ILE A 509 7.51 18.94 25.32
CA ILE A 509 8.12 17.69 24.88
C ILE A 509 9.47 17.47 25.56
N GLU A 510 10.32 18.51 25.62
CA GLU A 510 11.59 18.41 26.34
C GLU A 510 11.40 18.33 27.86
N GLU A 511 10.39 18.97 28.45
CA GLU A 511 10.04 18.81 29.88
C GLU A 511 9.64 17.36 30.18
N TRP A 512 8.66 16.81 29.46
CA TRP A 512 8.19 15.43 29.59
C TRP A 512 9.32 14.41 29.41
N ARG A 513 10.19 14.64 28.42
CA ARG A 513 11.35 13.79 28.10
C ARG A 513 12.40 13.76 29.21
N ASN A 514 12.48 14.82 30.01
CA ASN A 514 13.40 14.92 31.15
C ASN A 514 12.80 14.35 32.45
N GLU A 515 11.50 14.03 32.52
CA GLU A 515 10.92 13.29 33.65
C GLU A 515 11.49 11.86 33.74
N THR A 516 12.08 11.53 34.89
CA THR A 516 12.71 10.22 35.14
C THR A 516 11.76 9.04 34.94
N GLU A 517 10.48 9.18 35.31
CA GLU A 517 9.47 8.12 35.14
C GLU A 517 9.23 7.78 33.65
N ASN A 518 9.12 8.80 32.80
CA ASN A 518 8.91 8.64 31.37
C ASN A 518 10.13 8.05 30.68
N LYS A 519 11.33 8.49 31.10
CA LYS A 519 12.60 7.93 30.64
C LYS A 519 12.75 6.44 30.98
N MET A 520 12.33 6.00 32.16
CA MET A 520 12.32 4.58 32.53
C MET A 520 11.33 3.78 31.68
N LYS A 521 10.07 4.23 31.57
CA LYS A 521 9.04 3.62 30.69
C LYS A 521 9.47 3.56 29.23
N TYR A 522 10.28 4.52 28.78
CA TYR A 522 10.88 4.48 27.45
C TYR A 522 11.93 3.38 27.34
N GLU A 523 12.95 3.35 28.21
CA GLU A 523 14.02 2.33 28.14
C GLU A 523 13.47 0.90 28.28
N GLU A 524 12.41 0.68 29.06
CA GLU A 524 11.67 -0.60 29.13
C GLU A 524 11.10 -1.05 27.76
N LYS A 525 10.53 -0.12 26.98
CA LYS A 525 9.90 -0.39 25.68
C LYS A 525 10.81 -0.14 24.47
N LYS A 526 11.96 0.49 24.69
CA LYS A 526 12.94 0.87 23.67
C LYS A 526 13.37 -0.30 22.81
N LYS A 527 13.52 -1.50 23.37
CA LYS A 527 13.83 -2.69 22.58
C LYS A 527 12.70 -3.01 21.58
N GLU A 528 11.44 -3.06 22.03
CA GLU A 528 10.28 -3.26 21.15
C GLU A 528 10.18 -2.16 20.08
N PHE A 529 10.48 -0.91 20.44
CA PHE A 529 10.50 0.20 19.49
C PHE A 529 11.63 0.07 18.46
N MET A 530 12.84 -0.33 18.84
CA MET A 530 13.92 -0.57 17.88
C MET A 530 13.62 -1.76 16.95
N GLU A 531 12.98 -2.81 17.46
CA GLU A 531 12.63 -4.01 16.68
C GLU A 531 11.47 -3.75 15.71
N LYS A 532 10.46 -2.93 16.07
CA LYS A 532 9.19 -2.76 15.32
C LYS A 532 8.87 -1.36 14.80
N ARG A 533 9.51 -0.31 15.33
CA ARG A 533 9.24 1.11 15.04
C ARG A 533 10.53 1.83 14.67
N CYS A 534 10.40 3.15 14.54
CA CYS A 534 11.46 4.14 14.53
C CYS A 534 12.67 3.75 15.39
N CYS A 535 13.88 4.06 14.93
CA CYS A 535 15.12 4.03 15.73
C CYS A 535 15.69 5.43 16.02
N ASN A 536 15.04 6.51 15.56
CA ASN A 536 15.25 7.81 16.19
C ASN A 536 14.72 7.75 17.63
N HIS A 537 15.62 7.77 18.60
CA HIS A 537 15.21 7.73 20.01
C HIS A 537 14.34 8.92 20.41
N HIS A 538 14.55 10.12 19.84
CA HIS A 538 13.79 11.32 20.14
C HIS A 538 12.36 11.26 19.59
N ILE A 539 12.17 10.80 18.36
CA ILE A 539 10.82 10.62 17.78
C ILE A 539 10.03 9.59 18.58
N ASN A 540 10.62 8.43 18.93
CA ASN A 540 9.90 7.43 19.74
C ASN A 540 9.52 7.95 21.13
N LEU A 541 10.41 8.74 21.77
CA LEU A 541 10.11 9.39 23.04
C LEU A 541 8.87 10.29 22.90
N ALA A 542 8.85 11.18 21.90
CA ALA A 542 7.72 12.07 21.64
C ALA A 542 6.43 11.32 21.21
N ILE A 543 6.53 10.18 20.52
CA ILE A 543 5.35 9.33 20.26
C ILE A 543 4.83 8.74 21.58
N LYS A 544 5.72 8.23 22.45
CA LYS A 544 5.34 7.64 23.75
C LYS A 544 4.77 8.69 24.72
N GLU A 545 5.20 9.94 24.61
CA GLU A 545 4.56 11.10 25.25
C GLU A 545 3.12 11.28 24.79
N ILE A 546 2.90 11.40 23.47
CA ILE A 546 1.58 11.60 22.87
C ILE A 546 0.63 10.45 23.24
N GLU A 547 1.12 9.20 23.29
CA GLU A 547 0.39 8.06 23.84
C GLU A 547 0.00 8.28 25.33
N ILE A 548 0.95 8.60 26.23
CA ILE A 548 0.69 8.76 27.68
C ILE A 548 -0.18 9.97 28.01
N PHE A 549 -0.01 11.09 27.32
CA PHE A 549 -0.79 12.31 27.57
C PHE A 549 -2.26 12.11 27.21
N THR A 550 -2.53 11.37 26.12
CA THR A 550 -3.89 11.11 25.64
C THR A 550 -4.59 9.96 26.36
N GLU A 551 -3.84 9.01 26.94
CA GLU A 551 -4.33 8.08 27.98
C GLU A 551 -4.84 8.85 29.22
N LYS A 552 -4.05 9.80 29.75
CA LYS A 552 -4.38 10.54 30.98
C LYS A 552 -5.57 11.51 30.82
N ASP A 553 -5.58 12.30 29.75
CA ASP A 553 -6.46 13.48 29.65
C ASP A 553 -7.89 13.18 29.14
N ASN A 554 -8.17 11.91 28.82
CA ASN A 554 -9.44 11.38 28.29
C ASN A 554 -9.91 12.03 26.96
N LYS A 555 -9.01 12.77 26.28
CA LYS A 555 -9.25 13.54 25.05
C LYS A 555 -8.62 12.87 23.82
N ARG A 556 -8.95 11.59 23.59
CA ARG A 556 -8.46 10.79 22.43
C ARG A 556 -8.63 11.48 21.05
N ARG A 557 -9.57 12.41 20.89
CA ARG A 557 -9.80 13.13 19.61
C ARG A 557 -8.65 14.02 19.11
N ILE A 558 -7.61 14.29 19.89
CA ILE A 558 -6.37 14.95 19.42
C ILE A 558 -5.33 13.90 18.97
N PHE A 559 -5.36 12.71 19.58
CA PHE A 559 -4.55 11.55 19.23
C PHE A 559 -4.87 11.08 17.81
N ASP A 560 -6.16 10.92 17.51
CA ASP A 560 -6.70 10.31 16.26
C ASP A 560 -6.36 11.09 14.97
N ASP A 561 -5.89 12.34 15.06
CA ASP A 561 -5.35 13.12 13.91
C ASP A 561 -3.79 13.26 13.96
N THR A 562 -3.16 13.19 15.15
CA THR A 562 -1.74 13.52 15.36
C THR A 562 -0.84 12.29 15.48
N PHE A 563 -1.18 11.32 16.35
CA PHE A 563 -0.56 10.00 16.36
C PHE A 563 -0.70 9.38 14.97
N PHE A 564 -1.88 9.57 14.41
CA PHE A 564 -2.28 9.25 13.05
C PHE A 564 -1.46 9.95 11.93
N LEU A 565 -0.74 11.03 12.21
CA LEU A 565 0.20 11.65 11.26
C LEU A 565 1.62 11.11 11.44
N ILE A 566 2.05 10.88 12.69
CA ILE A 566 3.44 10.58 13.08
C ILE A 566 3.76 9.08 13.05
N PHE A 567 2.86 8.24 13.55
CA PHE A 567 2.96 6.77 13.52
C PHE A 567 2.87 6.22 12.09
N HIS A 568 2.69 7.10 11.10
CA HIS A 568 2.05 6.78 9.85
C HIS A 568 2.77 7.36 8.65
N LYS A 569 2.98 8.67 8.56
CA LYS A 569 3.82 9.22 7.48
C LYS A 569 5.28 8.91 7.82
N GLN A 570 5.96 8.11 6.99
CA GLN A 570 7.41 7.93 7.04
C GLN A 570 8.07 9.30 6.77
N VAL A 571 8.40 10.05 7.83
CA VAL A 571 9.06 11.36 7.69
C VAL A 571 10.09 11.64 8.77
N SER A 572 11.29 11.10 8.57
CA SER A 572 12.50 11.84 8.92
C SER A 572 12.85 12.79 7.76
N LEU A 573 13.14 14.04 8.11
CA LEU A 573 13.62 15.05 7.16
C LEU A 573 15.17 15.09 7.15
N PHE A 574 15.78 14.70 8.27
CA PHE A 574 17.22 14.67 8.54
C PHE A 574 17.61 13.37 9.27
N GLU A 575 17.96 12.31 8.53
CA GLU A 575 18.48 11.03 9.03
C GLU A 575 17.74 10.45 10.25
N CYS A 576 16.76 9.57 10.00
CA CYS A 576 16.49 8.42 10.87
C CYS A 576 15.37 7.48 10.37
N ASP A 577 15.44 6.30 10.95
CA ASP A 577 14.66 5.07 10.88
C ASP A 577 13.12 5.14 11.14
N ARG A 578 12.34 4.34 10.37
CA ARG A 578 11.14 3.48 10.60
C ARG A 578 9.65 3.96 10.90
N PHE A 579 8.71 3.55 9.98
CA PHE A 579 7.22 3.20 10.01
C PHE A 579 6.04 4.24 10.20
N LEU A 580 4.74 4.07 9.76
CA LEU A 580 3.96 3.64 8.50
C LEU A 580 2.38 3.53 8.72
N PHE A 581 1.36 3.60 7.79
CA PHE A 581 0.66 4.77 7.12
C PHE A 581 -0.89 4.61 6.79
N PHE A 582 -1.80 5.58 7.10
CA PHE A 582 -3.13 5.88 6.42
C PHE A 582 -4.48 5.74 7.26
N ASP A 583 -5.67 6.43 7.21
CA ASP A 583 -6.27 7.71 6.69
C ASP A 583 -7.43 8.29 7.60
N ILE A 584 -7.38 9.56 8.09
CA ILE A 584 -8.53 10.44 8.49
C ILE A 584 -8.28 11.91 8.04
N ILE A 585 -9.29 12.56 7.43
CA ILE A 585 -9.28 14.01 7.10
C ILE A 585 -10.57 14.77 7.54
N ILE A 586 -11.67 14.06 7.84
CA ILE A 586 -12.99 14.69 8.07
C ILE A 586 -13.10 15.42 9.44
N PHE A 587 -12.18 15.18 10.38
CA PHE A 587 -12.26 15.72 11.74
C PHE A 587 -11.69 17.14 11.92
N PHE A 588 -10.79 17.58 11.02
CA PHE A 588 -10.10 18.87 11.09
C PHE A 588 -11.05 20.09 11.25
N PHE A 589 -12.25 20.02 10.66
CA PHE A 589 -13.23 21.11 10.73
C PHE A 589 -13.81 21.33 12.14
N TYR A 590 -13.82 20.31 12.99
CA TYR A 590 -14.24 20.43 14.40
C TYR A 590 -13.09 20.82 15.33
N LEU A 591 -11.85 20.40 15.02
CA LEU A 591 -10.70 20.67 15.89
C LEU A 591 -10.32 22.16 15.92
N ILE A 592 -10.39 22.85 14.78
CA ILE A 592 -10.14 24.30 14.66
C ILE A 592 -11.17 25.09 15.48
N VAL A 593 -12.45 24.73 15.38
CA VAL A 593 -13.53 25.35 16.17
C VAL A 593 -13.28 25.16 17.68
N PHE A 594 -12.85 23.97 18.11
CA PHE A 594 -12.60 23.70 19.52
C PHE A 594 -11.38 24.46 20.08
N PHE A 595 -10.32 24.64 19.29
CA PHE A 595 -9.16 25.46 19.69
C PHE A 595 -9.52 26.96 19.76
N GLN A 596 -10.29 27.46 18.79
CA GLN A 596 -10.82 28.84 18.85
C GLN A 596 -11.71 29.06 20.08
N MET A 597 -12.59 28.12 20.43
CA MET A 597 -13.40 28.20 21.65
C MET A 597 -12.56 28.17 22.94
N LYS A 598 -11.39 27.53 22.95
CA LYS A 598 -10.50 27.49 24.12
C LYS A 598 -9.68 28.80 24.27
N LEU A 599 -9.26 29.41 23.16
CA LEU A 599 -8.56 30.70 23.15
C LEU A 599 -9.52 31.90 23.39
N ALA A 600 -10.78 31.79 22.98
CA ALA A 600 -11.80 32.83 23.21
C ALA A 600 -12.32 32.91 24.66
N ASN A 601 -11.72 32.17 25.60
CA ASN A 601 -12.22 32.06 26.96
C ASN A 601 -11.61 33.09 27.94
N ASP A 602 -10.77 34.02 27.45
CA ASP A 602 -10.34 35.20 28.20
C ASP A 602 -11.39 36.32 28.10
N SER A 603 -12.27 36.35 29.11
CA SER A 603 -12.99 37.54 29.60
C SER A 603 -13.53 38.58 28.59
N ASN A 604 -14.52 38.21 27.74
CA ASN A 604 -15.78 38.98 27.54
C ASN A 604 -16.65 38.42 26.38
N LEU A 605 -17.68 37.60 26.67
CA LEU A 605 -18.65 37.22 25.62
C LEU A 605 -20.08 36.90 26.13
N CYS A 606 -20.62 37.74 27.02
CA CYS A 606 -21.95 37.56 27.63
C CYS A 606 -23.15 37.88 26.70
N PHE A 607 -23.01 37.79 25.36
CA PHE A 607 -24.02 38.32 24.41
C PHE A 607 -24.36 37.45 23.18
N ILE A 608 -23.76 36.26 22.99
CA ILE A 608 -24.03 35.41 21.80
C ILE A 608 -24.57 34.02 22.20
N CYS A 609 -25.59 33.99 23.07
CA CYS A 609 -26.32 32.76 23.42
C CYS A 609 -27.83 32.76 23.13
N GLU A 610 -28.46 33.90 22.82
CA GLU A 610 -29.91 33.94 22.56
C GLU A 610 -30.30 33.66 21.09
N SER A 611 -29.53 34.16 20.11
CA SER A 611 -29.93 34.14 18.69
C SER A 611 -30.08 32.74 18.05
N ILE A 612 -29.57 31.68 18.69
CA ILE A 612 -29.69 30.29 18.19
C ILE A 612 -30.91 29.56 18.80
N ARG A 613 -31.52 30.09 19.88
CA ARG A 613 -32.64 29.42 20.56
C ARG A 613 -34.00 29.62 19.88
N MET A 614 -34.09 30.38 18.79
CA MET A 614 -35.35 30.84 18.19
C MET A 614 -35.64 30.36 16.75
N LYS A 615 -35.06 29.22 16.31
CA LYS A 615 -35.43 28.54 15.04
C LYS A 615 -35.78 27.05 15.21
N LYS A 616 -36.64 26.73 16.17
CA LYS A 616 -37.30 25.42 16.32
C LYS A 616 -38.79 25.54 16.71
N ALA A 617 -39.53 26.34 15.95
CA ALA A 617 -40.99 26.37 15.97
C ALA A 617 -41.52 26.74 14.58
N SER A 618 -42.65 26.15 14.18
CA SER A 618 -43.26 26.21 12.83
C SER A 618 -42.40 25.57 11.71
N PHE A 619 -42.97 24.91 10.68
CA PHE A 619 -44.38 24.63 10.38
C PHE A 619 -44.57 23.14 10.01
N TRP A 620 -45.72 22.58 10.36
CA TRP A 620 -46.26 21.34 9.77
C TRP A 620 -47.78 21.51 9.72
N PHE A 621 -48.35 21.81 8.54
CA PHE A 621 -49.75 21.51 8.21
C PHE A 621 -50.02 21.69 6.71
N SER A 622 -50.38 20.58 6.05
CA SER A 622 -51.21 20.42 4.84
C SER A 622 -51.02 21.30 3.59
N ASN A 623 -50.97 20.60 2.43
CA ASN A 623 -50.99 21.06 1.03
C ASN A 623 -49.67 21.64 0.51
#